data_AF-A0A1M4NEB1-F1
#
_entry.id   AF-A0A1M4NEB1-F1
#
_cell.length_a   1.000
_cell.length_b   1.000
_cell.length_c   1.000
_cell.angle_alpha   90.00
_cell.angle_beta   90.00
_cell.angle_gamma   90.00
#
_symmetry.space_group_name_H-M   'P 1'
#
loop_
_entity.id
_entity.type
_entity.pdbx_description
1 polymer ?
#
loop_
_entity_poly.entity_id
_entity_poly.type
_entity_poly.pdbx_seq_one_letter_code
_entity_poly.pdbx_strand_id
1 'polypeptide(L)'
;MTLKTRLVWRIALIIRKAELEDAENLLNMLKQLDNETKYMMYEPGERSTTVDEMKDTLEQMISSNSLMLVAEDQERIVGFLSAERGFANRISHSAYIVIGILKSYRGKKIGANLFKELINWASHNDIVR
;
A
#
# COMPACT_ATOMS: atom_id res chain seq x y z
N MET A 1 -17.30 45.01 -8.43
CA MET A 1 -16.24 44.34 -7.64
C MET A 1 -16.76 42.96 -7.29
N THR A 2 -16.64 42.00 -8.21
CA THR A 2 -17.24 40.67 -8.11
C THR A 2 -16.14 39.68 -7.74
N LEU A 3 -16.17 39.21 -6.49
CA LEU A 3 -15.24 38.21 -5.96
C LEU A 3 -15.44 36.89 -6.70
N LYS A 4 -14.44 36.51 -7.51
CA LYS A 4 -14.30 35.15 -8.05
C LYS A 4 -13.99 34.21 -6.88
N THR A 5 -14.99 33.47 -6.43
CA THR A 5 -14.80 32.32 -5.55
C THR A 5 -14.04 31.25 -6.32
N ARG A 6 -12.72 31.14 -6.11
CA ARG A 6 -11.93 30.01 -6.61
C ARG A 6 -12.28 28.78 -5.77
N LEU A 7 -13.14 27.91 -6.31
CA LEU A 7 -13.28 26.54 -5.82
C LEU A 7 -11.95 25.82 -6.10
N VAL A 8 -11.14 25.60 -5.06
CA VAL A 8 -9.94 24.75 -5.17
C VAL A 8 -10.37 23.33 -4.87
N TRP A 9 -10.60 22.53 -5.91
CA TRP A 9 -10.72 21.08 -5.77
C TRP A 9 -9.34 20.54 -5.36
N ARG A 10 -9.05 20.46 -4.06
CA ARG A 10 -7.94 19.63 -3.57
C ARG A 10 -8.38 18.19 -3.75
N ILE A 11 -7.96 17.56 -4.83
CA ILE A 11 -7.99 16.09 -4.93
C ILE A 11 -7.19 15.59 -3.73
N ALA A 12 -7.85 14.85 -2.85
CA ALA A 12 -7.30 14.42 -1.57
C ALA A 12 -6.55 13.10 -1.76
N LEU A 13 -5.44 12.95 -1.04
CA LEU A 13 -4.79 11.66 -0.89
C LEU A 13 -5.75 10.69 -0.19
N ILE A 14 -5.99 9.54 -0.80
CA ILE A 14 -6.93 8.52 -0.34
C ILE A 14 -6.16 7.28 0.10
N ILE A 15 -6.60 6.64 1.17
CA ILE A 15 -6.15 5.29 1.54
C ILE A 15 -7.29 4.33 1.28
N ARG A 16 -7.01 3.25 0.56
CA ARG A 16 -7.97 2.21 0.22
C ARG A 16 -7.30 0.85 0.13
N LYS A 17 -8.10 -0.21 0.09
CA LYS A 17 -7.60 -1.55 -0.27
C LYS A 17 -7.13 -1.52 -1.73
N ALA A 18 -6.07 -2.27 -2.01
CA ALA A 18 -5.63 -2.50 -3.37
C ALA A 18 -6.63 -3.40 -4.11
N GLU A 19 -6.81 -3.13 -5.39
CA GLU A 19 -7.63 -3.88 -6.34
C GLU A 19 -6.71 -4.48 -7.42
N LEU A 20 -7.17 -5.47 -8.20
CA LEU A 20 -6.31 -6.15 -9.19
C LEU A 20 -5.81 -5.19 -10.28
N GLU A 21 -6.60 -4.16 -10.56
CA GLU A 21 -6.32 -3.07 -11.49
C GLU A 21 -5.13 -2.22 -11.04
N ASP A 22 -4.79 -2.23 -9.74
CA ASP A 22 -3.65 -1.49 -9.21
C ASP A 22 -2.31 -2.13 -9.52
N ALA A 23 -2.27 -3.37 -10.02
CA ALA A 23 -1.05 -4.16 -10.15
C ALA A 23 0.08 -3.41 -10.87
N GLU A 24 -0.22 -2.76 -12.00
CA GLU A 24 0.78 -2.01 -12.75
C GLU A 24 1.29 -0.78 -11.99
N ASN A 25 0.38 0.00 -11.40
CA ASN A 25 0.71 1.23 -10.69
C ASN A 25 1.47 0.95 -9.38
N LEU A 26 1.06 -0.09 -8.65
CA LEU A 26 1.76 -0.57 -7.46
C LEU A 26 3.15 -1.11 -7.80
N LEU A 27 3.28 -1.91 -8.86
CA LEU A 27 4.57 -2.42 -9.31
C LEU A 27 5.52 -1.27 -9.70
N ASN A 28 5.03 -0.26 -10.41
CA ASN A 28 5.81 0.92 -10.76
C ASN A 28 6.26 1.71 -9.52
N MET A 29 5.38 1.84 -8.52
CA MET A 29 5.72 2.46 -7.24
C MET A 29 6.78 1.66 -6.48
N LEU A 30 6.68 0.33 -6.45
CA LEU A 30 7.68 -0.55 -5.82
C LEU A 30 9.05 -0.43 -6.50
N LYS A 31 9.09 -0.44 -7.84
CA LYS A 31 10.34 -0.19 -8.61
C LYS A 31 10.95 1.17 -8.28
N GLN A 32 10.13 2.19 -8.07
CA GLN A 32 10.62 3.49 -7.63
C GLN A 32 11.19 3.43 -6.21
N LEU A 33 10.57 2.71 -5.28
CA LEU A 33 11.10 2.52 -3.92
C LEU A 33 12.44 1.80 -3.92
N ASP A 34 12.62 0.77 -4.75
CA ASP A 34 13.90 0.05 -4.89
C ASP A 34 15.06 1.02 -5.23
N ASN A 35 14.77 2.14 -5.90
CA ASN A 35 15.73 3.22 -6.20
C ASN A 35 15.86 4.30 -5.12
N GLU A 36 14.86 4.45 -4.25
CA GLU A 36 14.78 5.56 -3.28
C GLU A 36 15.24 5.17 -1.87
N THR A 37 15.33 3.88 -1.55
CA THR A 37 15.58 3.40 -0.19
C THR A 37 16.25 2.03 -0.15
N LYS A 38 17.24 1.88 0.75
CA LYS A 38 17.91 0.61 1.06
C LYS A 38 17.20 -0.25 2.11
N TYR A 39 16.02 0.18 2.55
CA TYR A 39 15.23 -0.51 3.59
C TYR A 39 14.23 -1.50 3.02
N MET A 40 14.04 -1.51 1.69
CA MET A 40 13.25 -2.54 1.00
C MET A 40 14.13 -3.73 0.67
N MET A 41 13.50 -4.86 0.36
CA MET A 41 14.20 -6.12 0.11
C MET A 41 15.12 -6.09 -1.11
N TYR A 42 14.70 -5.41 -2.19
CA TYR A 42 15.42 -5.40 -3.46
C TYR A 42 16.28 -4.15 -3.64
N GLU A 43 17.43 -4.36 -4.28
CA GLU A 43 18.29 -3.29 -4.81
C GLU A 43 17.78 -2.82 -6.19
N PRO A 44 18.22 -1.63 -6.65
CA PRO A 44 17.92 -1.14 -8.00
C PRO A 44 18.27 -2.16 -9.09
N GLY A 45 17.26 -2.53 -9.88
CA GLY A 45 17.41 -3.45 -11.02
C GLY A 45 17.19 -4.93 -10.72
N GLU A 46 17.01 -5.33 -9.45
CA GLU A 46 16.78 -6.75 -9.10
C GLU A 46 15.33 -7.20 -9.31
N ARG A 47 14.36 -6.28 -9.19
CA ARG A 47 12.94 -6.62 -9.33
C ARG A 47 12.59 -6.93 -10.79
N SER A 48 12.51 -8.22 -11.11
CA SER A 48 12.04 -8.74 -12.39
C SER A 48 10.54 -9.01 -12.46
N THR A 49 9.79 -8.72 -11.38
CA THR A 49 8.34 -8.96 -11.28
C THR A 49 7.59 -8.31 -12.45
N THR A 50 6.72 -9.09 -13.07
CA THR A 50 5.79 -8.70 -14.14
C THR A 50 4.47 -8.17 -13.57
N VAL A 51 3.66 -7.53 -14.42
CA VAL A 51 2.33 -7.05 -14.00
C VAL A 51 1.40 -8.22 -13.66
N ASP A 52 1.47 -9.33 -14.39
CA ASP A 52 0.63 -10.49 -14.13
C ASP A 52 1.02 -11.18 -12.80
N GLU A 53 2.32 -11.33 -12.50
CA GLU A 53 2.76 -11.82 -11.19
C GLU A 53 2.34 -10.89 -10.03
N MET A 54 2.26 -9.58 -10.28
CA MET A 54 1.73 -8.63 -9.29
C MET A 54 0.22 -8.80 -9.10
N LYS A 55 -0.54 -9.09 -10.17
CA LYS A 55 -1.96 -9.44 -10.05
C LYS A 55 -2.15 -10.72 -9.25
N ASP A 56 -1.36 -11.76 -9.53
CA ASP A 56 -1.38 -13.02 -8.78
C ASP A 56 -1.09 -12.76 -7.29
N THR A 57 -0.14 -11.87 -6.99
CA THR A 57 0.16 -11.45 -5.62
C THR A 57 -1.05 -10.80 -4.95
N LEU A 58 -1.74 -9.88 -5.65
CA LEU A 58 -2.94 -9.23 -5.12
C LEU A 58 -4.11 -10.21 -4.94
N GLU A 59 -4.32 -11.14 -5.87
CA GLU A 59 -5.31 -12.21 -5.75
C GLU A 59 -5.04 -13.12 -4.54
N GLN A 60 -3.78 -13.48 -4.31
CA GLN A 60 -3.38 -14.26 -3.13
C GLN A 60 -3.62 -13.49 -1.83
N MET A 61 -3.34 -12.18 -1.80
CA MET A 61 -3.60 -11.35 -0.64
C MET A 61 -5.10 -11.28 -0.31
N ILE A 62 -5.95 -11.15 -1.33
CA ILE A 62 -7.41 -11.13 -1.18
C ILE A 62 -7.93 -12.49 -0.69
N SER A 63 -7.52 -13.58 -1.35
CA SER A 63 -8.03 -14.93 -1.04
C SER A 63 -7.57 -15.46 0.32
N SER A 64 -6.39 -15.04 0.80
CA SER A 64 -5.85 -15.44 2.11
C SER A 64 -6.41 -14.63 3.29
N ASN A 65 -7.35 -13.70 3.05
CA ASN A 65 -7.78 -12.71 4.04
C ASN A 65 -6.58 -11.98 4.69
N SER A 66 -5.60 -11.63 3.85
CA SER A 66 -4.51 -10.70 4.15
C SER A 66 -4.94 -9.28 3.75
N LEU A 67 -4.10 -8.29 4.03
CA LEU A 67 -4.40 -6.89 3.71
C LEU A 67 -3.34 -6.28 2.81
N MET A 68 -3.75 -5.70 1.68
CA MET A 68 -2.95 -4.79 0.89
C MET A 68 -3.67 -3.44 0.83
N LEU A 69 -3.02 -2.39 1.34
CA LEU A 69 -3.49 -1.01 1.28
C LEU A 69 -2.60 -0.20 0.35
N VAL A 70 -3.21 0.75 -0.36
CA VAL A 70 -2.52 1.76 -1.16
C VAL A 70 -2.88 3.15 -0.66
N ALA A 71 -1.90 4.06 -0.71
CA ALA A 71 -2.11 5.49 -0.60
C ALA A 71 -2.04 6.08 -2.01
N GLU A 72 -3.15 6.64 -2.48
CA GLU A 72 -3.31 7.15 -3.83
C GLU A 72 -3.40 8.69 -3.81
N ASP A 73 -2.66 9.34 -4.71
CA ASP A 73 -2.75 10.77 -4.99
C ASP A 73 -2.90 10.97 -6.50
N GLN A 74 -4.06 11.46 -6.94
CA GLN A 74 -4.37 11.70 -8.37
C GLN A 74 -4.09 10.47 -9.25
N GLU A 75 -4.73 9.34 -8.97
CA GLU A 75 -4.56 8.07 -9.69
C GLU A 75 -3.13 7.48 -9.62
N ARG A 76 -2.22 8.06 -8.84
CA ARG A 76 -0.88 7.52 -8.61
C ARG A 76 -0.78 6.89 -7.24
N ILE A 77 -0.27 5.67 -7.17
CA ILE A 77 0.08 5.05 -5.89
C ILE A 77 1.40 5.65 -5.39
N VAL A 78 1.36 6.24 -4.19
CA VAL A 78 2.49 6.96 -3.57
C VAL A 78 2.94 6.34 -2.24
N GLY A 79 2.17 5.38 -1.74
CA GLY A 79 2.48 4.56 -0.57
C GLY A 79 1.72 3.25 -0.61
N PHE A 80 2.22 2.24 0.10
CA PHE A 80 1.50 0.98 0.30
C PHE A 80 1.79 0.44 1.70
N LEU A 81 0.91 -0.45 2.17
CA LEU A 81 1.14 -1.30 3.33
C LEU A 81 0.58 -2.69 2.99
N SER A 82 1.40 -3.72 3.10
CA SER A 82 0.96 -5.11 3.14
C SER A 82 0.96 -5.62 4.57
N ALA A 83 -0.03 -6.45 4.92
CA ALA A 83 -0.04 -7.27 6.12
C ALA A 83 -0.47 -8.69 5.72
N GLU A 84 0.51 -9.57 5.58
CA GLU A 84 0.34 -10.95 5.15
C GLU A 84 0.01 -11.84 6.35
N ARG A 85 -1.18 -12.44 6.36
CA ARG A 85 -1.60 -13.34 7.43
C ARG A 85 -0.80 -14.64 7.40
N GLY A 86 -0.43 -15.16 8.56
CA GLY A 86 0.17 -16.48 8.67
C GLY A 86 -0.73 -17.60 8.12
N PHE A 87 -0.21 -18.40 7.20
CA PHE A 87 -0.98 -19.45 6.50
C PHE A 87 -1.34 -20.68 7.36
N ALA A 88 -0.63 -20.91 8.47
CA ALA A 88 -0.83 -22.08 9.32
C ALA A 88 -1.58 -21.72 10.62
N ASN A 89 -2.35 -22.66 11.17
CA ASN A 89 -3.16 -22.45 12.39
C ASN A 89 -2.37 -21.87 13.58
N ARG A 90 -1.08 -22.20 13.71
CA ARG A 90 -0.23 -21.69 14.80
C ARG A 90 0.15 -20.22 14.66
N ILE A 91 0.02 -19.65 13.46
CA ILE A 91 0.42 -18.26 13.14
C ILE A 91 -0.70 -17.48 12.45
N SER A 92 -1.90 -18.06 12.33
CA SER A 92 -3.05 -17.42 11.66
C SER A 92 -3.54 -16.16 12.37
N HIS A 93 -3.13 -15.96 13.61
CA HIS A 93 -3.40 -14.80 14.45
C HIS A 93 -2.31 -13.71 14.35
N SER A 94 -1.32 -13.89 13.47
CA SER A 94 -0.22 -12.95 13.26
C SER A 94 -0.19 -12.46 11.82
N ALA A 95 0.31 -11.25 11.59
CA ALA A 95 0.54 -10.72 10.24
C ALA A 95 1.97 -10.16 10.06
N TYR A 96 2.60 -10.46 8.92
CA TYR A 96 3.87 -9.86 8.53
C TYR A 96 3.62 -8.56 7.76
N ILE A 97 4.15 -7.45 8.28
CA ILE A 97 3.87 -6.11 7.75
C ILE A 97 5.05 -5.59 6.94
N VAL A 98 4.77 -5.09 5.73
CA VAL A 98 5.71 -4.28 4.95
C VAL A 98 5.04 -2.97 4.58
N ILE A 99 5.75 -1.85 4.71
CA ILE A 99 5.23 -0.52 4.39
C ILE A 99 6.27 0.28 3.60
N GLY A 100 5.83 0.93 2.52
CA GLY A 100 6.68 1.79 1.71
C GLY A 100 5.96 3.09 1.36
N ILE A 101 6.70 4.21 1.42
CA ILE A 101 6.19 5.53 1.03
C ILE A 101 7.29 6.23 0.23
N LEU A 102 6.90 6.72 -0.96
CA LEU A 102 7.80 7.49 -1.82
C LEU A 102 8.36 8.70 -1.06
N LYS A 103 9.63 9.02 -1.28
CA LYS A 103 10.40 10.00 -0.52
C LYS A 103 9.73 11.38 -0.50
N SER A 104 9.17 11.82 -1.63
CA SER A 104 8.45 13.11 -1.78
C SER A 104 7.10 13.17 -1.05
N TYR A 105 6.63 12.04 -0.52
CA TYR A 105 5.37 11.90 0.20
C TYR A 105 5.55 11.63 1.71
N ARG A 106 6.80 11.50 2.17
CA ARG A 106 7.12 11.37 3.60
C ARG A 106 6.85 12.68 4.36
N GLY A 107 6.67 12.58 5.69
CA GLY A 107 6.32 13.73 6.54
C GLY A 107 4.86 14.20 6.42
N LYS A 108 4.04 13.56 5.57
CA LYS A 108 2.64 13.93 5.31
C LYS A 108 1.61 13.06 6.06
N LYS A 109 2.02 12.38 7.13
CA LYS A 109 1.18 11.44 7.92
C LYS A 109 0.58 10.24 7.16
N ILE A 110 1.01 9.97 5.93
CA ILE A 110 0.53 8.82 5.14
C ILE A 110 0.73 7.50 5.88
N GLY A 111 1.94 7.27 6.43
CA GLY A 111 2.22 6.06 7.20
C GLY A 111 1.32 5.90 8.42
N ALA A 112 1.06 6.99 9.16
CA ALA A 112 0.15 6.95 10.29
C ALA A 112 -1.28 6.59 9.88
N ASN A 113 -1.75 7.11 8.75
CA ASN A 113 -3.08 6.78 8.23
C ASN A 113 -3.14 5.35 7.68
N LEU A 114 -2.07 4.82 7.06
CA LEU A 114 -1.98 3.41 6.66
C LEU A 114 -2.05 2.48 7.88
N PHE A 115 -1.31 2.81 8.95
CA PHE A 115 -1.36 2.04 10.20
C PHE A 115 -2.72 2.12 10.89
N LYS A 116 -3.43 3.26 10.79
CA LYS A 116 -4.80 3.38 11.30
C LYS A 116 -5.74 2.36 10.64
N GLU A 117 -5.68 2.24 9.32
CA GLU A 117 -6.48 1.27 8.58
C GLU A 117 -6.04 -0.18 8.86
N LEU A 118 -4.74 -0.43 9.01
CA LEU A 118 -4.21 -1.73 9.44
C LEU A 118 -4.76 -2.14 10.81
N ILE A 119 -4.74 -1.24 11.80
CA ILE A 119 -5.23 -1.52 13.17
C ILE A 119 -6.74 -1.81 13.13
N ASN A 120 -7.50 -1.04 12.36
CA ASN A 120 -8.92 -1.29 12.16
C ASN A 120 -9.16 -2.66 11.49
N TRP A 121 -8.38 -3.01 10.48
CA TRP A 121 -8.49 -4.34 9.87
C TRP A 121 -8.16 -5.45 10.87
N ALA A 122 -7.07 -5.32 11.65
CA ALA A 122 -6.62 -6.32 12.61
C ALA A 122 -7.69 -6.61 13.68
N SER A 123 -8.37 -5.58 14.20
CA SER A 123 -9.41 -5.72 15.22
C SER A 123 -10.66 -6.48 14.76
N HIS A 124 -10.87 -6.61 13.46
CA HIS A 124 -12.02 -7.32 12.87
C HIS A 124 -11.63 -8.69 12.29
N ASN A 125 -10.36 -9.09 12.42
CA ASN A 125 -9.82 -10.25 11.70
C ASN A 125 -8.92 -11.15 12.58
N ASP A 126 -9.09 -11.11 13.90
CA ASP A 126 -8.38 -11.95 14.88
C ASP A 126 -6.83 -11.90 14.77
N ILE A 127 -6.29 -10.76 14.32
CA ILE A 127 -4.85 -10.52 14.30
C ILE A 127 -4.45 -9.86 15.62
N VAL A 128 -3.57 -10.52 16.36
CA VAL A 128 -3.09 -10.06 17.68
C VAL A 128 -1.57 -9.87 17.74
N ARG A 129 -0.84 -10.15 16.65
CA ARG A 129 0.62 -10.02 16.55
C ARG A 129 1.06 -9.50 15.18
#